data_AF-Q4CZQ4-F1
#
_entry.id   AF-Q4CZQ4-F1
#
_cell.length_a   1.000
_cell.length_b   1.000
_cell.length_c   1.000
_cell.angle_alpha   90.00
_cell.angle_beta   90.00
_cell.angle_gamma   90.00
#
_symmetry.space_group_name_H-M   'P 1'
#
loop_
_entity.id
_entity.type
_entity.pdbx_description
1 polymer ?
#
loop_
_entity_poly.entity_id
_entity_poly.type
_entity_poly.pdbx_seq_one_letter_code
_entity_poly.pdbx_strand_id
1 'polypeptide(L)'
;MASGLLLPLREALLWSLVFVLCGAPVAEAHTAVLTFAFGLLLSLTMPMELKDIRQTLLADVNGTSALENFFKKREGNRFRMMETLLLLTAILSGAVFTQLDWDVWFQAWPFPAVMSFALMRALLQLVGLQRRAQRNMMENVIINEKEVGPHEL
;
A
#
# COMPACT_ATOMS: atom_id res chain seq x y z
N MET A 1 -10.32 13.78 20.80
CA MET A 1 -10.76 12.54 20.11
C MET A 1 -11.09 12.79 18.64
N ALA A 2 -11.78 13.89 18.27
CA ALA A 2 -12.19 14.18 16.89
C ALA A 2 -11.03 14.29 15.87
N SER A 3 -9.87 14.82 16.29
CA SER A 3 -8.70 14.99 15.41
C SER A 3 -8.17 13.68 14.81
N GLY A 4 -8.34 12.55 15.50
CA GLY A 4 -7.91 11.24 14.99
C GLY A 4 -8.76 10.73 13.82
N LEU A 5 -10.06 11.06 13.77
CA LEU A 5 -10.97 10.63 12.70
C LEU A 5 -10.97 11.59 11.51
N LEU A 6 -10.68 12.87 11.73
CA LEU A 6 -10.63 13.87 10.66
C LEU A 6 -9.55 13.57 9.61
N LEU A 7 -8.43 12.98 10.04
CA LEU A 7 -7.30 12.71 9.15
C LEU A 7 -7.59 11.55 8.16
N PRO A 8 -8.07 10.37 8.60
CA PRO A 8 -8.54 9.32 7.70
C PRO A 8 -9.68 9.77 6.79
N LEU A 9 -10.59 10.61 7.28
CA LEU A 9 -11.72 11.11 6.49
C LEU A 9 -11.24 12.03 5.36
N ARG A 10 -10.29 12.94 5.67
CA ARG A 10 -9.68 13.82 4.66
C ARG A 10 -8.93 13.01 3.61
N GLU A 11 -8.14 12.02 4.03
CA GLU A 11 -7.43 11.12 3.13
C GLU A 11 -8.41 10.30 2.27
N ALA A 12 -9.51 9.81 2.84
CA ALA A 12 -10.56 9.11 2.10
C ALA A 12 -11.20 9.98 1.03
N LEU A 13 -11.46 11.27 1.33
CA LEU A 13 -11.95 12.24 0.34
C LEU A 13 -10.93 12.46 -0.78
N LEU A 14 -9.63 12.56 -0.45
CA LEU A 14 -8.58 12.70 -1.46
C LEU A 14 -8.47 11.45 -2.34
N TRP A 15 -8.51 10.25 -1.75
CA TRP A 15 -8.55 8.99 -2.51
C TRP A 15 -9.76 8.93 -3.43
N SER A 16 -10.94 9.29 -2.92
CA SER A 16 -12.16 9.36 -3.73
C SER A 16 -11.99 10.31 -4.91
N LEU A 17 -11.41 11.48 -4.68
CA LEU A 17 -11.14 12.45 -5.74
C LEU A 17 -10.12 11.91 -6.76
N VAL A 18 -9.07 11.22 -6.31
CA VAL A 18 -8.13 10.52 -7.19
C VAL A 18 -8.85 9.51 -8.06
N PHE A 19 -9.76 8.71 -7.49
CA PHE A 19 -10.52 7.73 -8.27
C PHE A 19 -11.45 8.37 -9.28
N VAL A 20 -12.15 9.43 -8.91
CA VAL A 20 -13.00 10.19 -9.83
C VAL A 20 -12.18 10.76 -10.98
N LEU A 21 -11.00 11.33 -10.71
CA LEU A 21 -10.08 11.81 -11.74
C LEU A 21 -9.53 10.69 -12.62
N CYS A 22 -9.39 9.47 -12.08
CA CYS A 22 -9.01 8.28 -12.84
C CYS A 22 -10.19 7.63 -13.59
N GLY A 23 -11.38 8.23 -13.57
CA GLY A 23 -12.55 7.76 -14.33
C GLY A 23 -13.51 6.84 -13.58
N ALA A 24 -13.47 6.80 -12.24
CA ALA A 24 -14.44 6.06 -11.45
C ALA A 24 -15.88 6.57 -11.71
N PRO A 25 -16.85 5.68 -12.04
CA PRO A 25 -18.21 6.05 -12.36
C PRO A 25 -19.00 6.40 -11.10
N VAL A 26 -18.86 7.62 -10.58
CA VAL A 26 -19.54 8.09 -9.35
C VAL A 26 -20.87 8.80 -9.60
N ALA A 27 -21.46 8.64 -10.79
CA ALA A 27 -22.75 9.25 -11.11
C ALA A 27 -23.90 8.66 -10.28
N GLU A 28 -23.81 7.37 -9.97
CA GLU A 28 -24.80 6.66 -9.17
C GLU A 28 -24.43 6.74 -7.68
N ALA A 29 -25.43 6.94 -6.83
CA ALA A 29 -25.19 7.11 -5.39
C ALA A 29 -24.47 5.90 -4.77
N HIS A 30 -24.80 4.69 -5.24
CA HIS A 30 -24.20 3.47 -4.69
C HIS A 30 -22.72 3.32 -5.07
N THR A 31 -22.34 3.61 -6.32
CA THR A 31 -20.94 3.57 -6.75
C THR A 31 -20.11 4.67 -6.09
N ALA A 32 -20.70 5.85 -5.87
CA ALA A 32 -20.07 6.93 -5.12
C ALA A 32 -19.77 6.53 -3.67
N VAL A 33 -20.74 5.91 -2.98
CA VAL A 33 -20.55 5.39 -1.60
C VAL A 33 -19.49 4.30 -1.57
N LEU A 34 -19.49 3.37 -2.52
CA LEU A 34 -18.48 2.31 -2.60
C LEU A 34 -17.07 2.87 -2.87
N THR A 35 -16.97 3.87 -3.74
CA THR A 35 -15.71 4.56 -4.03
C THR A 35 -15.16 5.26 -2.78
N PHE A 36 -16.04 5.93 -2.04
CA PHE A 36 -15.66 6.57 -0.77
C PHE A 36 -15.26 5.54 0.29
N ALA A 37 -16.02 4.45 0.43
CA ALA A 37 -15.70 3.35 1.34
C ALA A 37 -14.34 2.72 1.00
N PHE A 38 -14.03 2.56 -0.29
CA PHE A 38 -12.72 2.08 -0.73
C PHE A 38 -11.62 3.09 -0.43
N GLY A 39 -11.84 4.39 -0.66
CA GLY A 39 -10.91 5.44 -0.26
C GLY A 39 -10.62 5.46 1.25
N LEU A 40 -11.64 5.18 2.07
CA LEU A 40 -11.50 5.03 3.52
C LEU A 40 -10.72 3.76 3.90
N LEU A 41 -10.97 2.64 3.22
CA LEU A 41 -10.18 1.42 3.41
C LEU A 41 -8.70 1.70 3.12
N LEU A 42 -8.40 2.41 2.03
CA LEU A 42 -7.02 2.75 1.67
C LEU A 42 -6.40 3.72 2.66
N SER A 43 -7.12 4.74 3.12
CA SER A 43 -6.57 5.67 4.11
C SER A 43 -6.20 4.97 5.43
N LEU A 44 -6.89 3.89 5.78
CA LEU A 44 -6.62 3.10 6.98
C LEU A 44 -5.56 2.01 6.79
N THR A 45 -5.40 1.47 5.57
CA THR A 45 -4.58 0.27 5.32
C THR A 45 -3.30 0.53 4.55
N MET A 46 -3.18 1.68 3.86
CA MET A 46 -1.97 2.04 3.13
C MET A 46 -0.79 2.30 4.08
N PRO A 47 0.43 1.80 3.76
CA PRO A 47 1.61 2.05 4.58
C PRO A 47 2.06 3.52 4.62
N MET A 48 1.66 4.31 3.62
CA MET A 48 2.00 5.72 3.47
C MET A 48 0.75 6.55 3.18
N GLU A 49 0.68 7.74 3.76
CA GLU A 49 -0.38 8.72 3.49
C GLU A 49 -0.26 9.26 2.06
N LEU A 50 -1.37 9.70 1.47
CA LEU A 50 -1.37 10.23 0.09
C LEU A 50 -0.46 11.45 -0.04
N LYS A 51 -0.38 12.29 1.00
CA LYS A 51 0.54 13.44 1.05
C LYS A 51 2.00 13.01 0.90
N ASP A 52 2.39 11.92 1.57
CA ASP A 52 3.75 11.40 1.49
C ASP A 52 4.02 10.80 0.11
N ILE A 53 3.08 10.03 -0.43
CA ILE A 53 3.16 9.47 -1.79
C ILE A 53 3.36 10.60 -2.81
N ARG A 54 2.58 11.68 -2.70
CA ARG A 54 2.72 12.87 -3.56
C ARG A 54 4.11 13.48 -3.46
N GLN A 55 4.65 13.65 -2.25
CA GLN A 55 5.99 14.21 -2.06
C GLN A 55 7.07 13.33 -2.68
N THR A 56 6.93 12.01 -2.57
CA THR A 56 7.84 11.04 -3.20
C THR A 56 7.78 11.13 -4.72
N LEU A 57 6.58 11.15 -5.31
CA LEU A 57 6.41 11.24 -6.76
C LEU A 57 6.93 12.57 -7.31
N LEU A 58 6.71 13.68 -6.60
CA LEU A 58 7.26 14.98 -6.99
C LEU A 58 8.77 15.07 -6.81
N ALA A 59 9.34 14.37 -5.83
CA ALA A 59 10.79 14.29 -5.68
C ALA A 59 11.44 13.57 -6.86
N ASP A 60 10.79 12.55 -7.41
CA ASP A 60 11.26 11.85 -8.62
C ASP A 60 11.30 12.80 -9.83
N VAL A 61 10.30 13.67 -9.99
CA VAL A 61 10.26 14.70 -11.05
C VAL A 61 11.39 15.72 -10.91
N ASN A 62 11.78 16.06 -9.67
CA ASN A 62 12.89 16.98 -9.39
C ASN A 62 14.28 16.33 -9.54
N GLY A 63 14.35 15.06 -9.95
CA GLY A 63 15.58 14.34 -10.24
C GLY A 63 16.05 13.41 -9.13
N THR A 64 16.98 12.53 -9.49
CA THR A 64 17.48 11.42 -8.64
C THR A 64 18.06 11.90 -7.31
N SER A 65 18.65 13.10 -7.25
CA SER A 65 19.22 13.69 -6.04
C SER A 65 18.16 14.10 -5.02
N ALA A 66 16.96 14.52 -5.45
CA ALA A 66 15.85 14.79 -4.53
C ALA A 66 15.29 13.49 -3.95
N LEU A 67 15.20 12.44 -4.78
CA LEU A 67 14.80 11.10 -4.38
C LEU A 67 15.77 10.51 -3.33
N GLU A 68 17.08 10.62 -3.56
CA GLU A 68 18.10 10.14 -2.64
C GLU A 68 18.05 10.88 -1.29
N ASN A 69 17.90 12.21 -1.30
CA ASN A 69 17.74 12.99 -0.08
C ASN A 69 16.46 12.61 0.69
N PHE A 70 15.36 12.36 -0.02
CA PHE A 70 14.12 11.88 0.59
C PHE A 70 14.30 10.50 1.23
N PHE A 71 14.96 9.57 0.52
CA PHE A 71 15.26 8.24 1.03
C PHE A 71 16.23 8.24 2.22
N LYS A 72 17.29 9.06 2.16
CA LYS A 72 18.25 9.20 3.25
C LYS A 72 17.58 9.77 4.50
N LYS A 73 16.66 10.72 4.33
CA LYS A 73 15.86 11.26 5.43
C LYS A 73 14.88 10.24 6.03
N ARG A 74 14.56 9.17 5.30
CA ARG A 74 13.64 8.10 5.75
C ARG A 74 14.24 6.71 5.51
N GLU A 75 15.45 6.43 5.99
CA GLU A 75 16.14 5.12 5.82
C GLU A 75 15.25 3.92 6.21
N GLY A 76 14.36 4.07 7.19
CA GLY A 76 13.39 3.03 7.57
C GLY A 76 12.17 2.86 6.66
N ASN A 77 11.97 3.71 5.65
CA ASN A 77 10.71 3.81 4.91
C ASN A 77 10.76 3.23 3.48
N ARG A 78 11.92 2.75 3.02
CA ARG A 78 12.05 2.11 1.69
C ARG A 78 11.09 0.93 1.52
N PHE A 79 10.98 0.09 2.56
CA PHE A 79 10.08 -1.06 2.55
C PHE A 79 8.61 -0.63 2.42
N ARG A 80 8.17 0.34 3.24
CA ARG A 80 6.80 0.87 3.19
C ARG A 80 6.49 1.54 1.85
N MET A 81 7.48 2.21 1.25
CA MET A 81 7.33 2.83 -0.06
C MET A 81 7.14 1.78 -1.15
N MET A 82 7.98 0.75 -1.17
CA MET A 82 7.86 -0.36 -2.12
C MET A 82 6.52 -1.08 -1.96
N GLU A 83 6.12 -1.34 -0.71
CA GLU A 83 4.84 -1.94 -0.36
C GLU A 83 3.66 -1.08 -0.86
N THR A 84 3.73 0.24 -0.67
CA THR A 84 2.74 1.19 -1.16
C THR A 84 2.68 1.18 -2.69
N LEU A 85 3.82 1.22 -3.38
CA LEU A 85 3.88 1.17 -4.85
C LEU A 85 3.25 -0.11 -5.39
N LEU A 86 3.58 -1.27 -4.81
CA LEU A 86 2.98 -2.56 -5.21
C LEU A 86 1.47 -2.57 -5.03
N LEU A 87 0.95 -1.99 -3.95
CA LEU A 87 -0.49 -1.87 -3.71
C LEU A 87 -1.15 -0.90 -4.71
N LEU A 88 -0.52 0.23 -5.03
CA LEU A 88 -1.02 1.15 -6.05
C LEU A 88 -1.07 0.48 -7.42
N THR A 89 -0.02 -0.25 -7.79
CA THR A 89 0.02 -1.03 -9.02
C THR A 89 -1.11 -2.06 -9.02
N ALA A 90 -1.34 -2.77 -7.92
CA ALA A 90 -2.45 -3.73 -7.82
C ALA A 90 -3.82 -3.06 -8.01
N ILE A 91 -4.06 -1.91 -7.37
CA ILE A 91 -5.29 -1.12 -7.54
C ILE A 91 -5.47 -0.74 -9.01
N LEU A 92 -4.42 -0.22 -9.66
CA LEU A 92 -4.45 0.15 -11.07
C LEU A 92 -4.73 -1.06 -11.96
N SER A 93 -4.07 -2.20 -11.72
CA SER A 93 -4.33 -3.44 -12.46
C SER A 93 -5.78 -3.86 -12.34
N GLY A 94 -6.36 -3.84 -11.13
CA GLY A 94 -7.77 -4.13 -10.92
C GLY A 94 -8.69 -3.11 -11.60
N ALA A 95 -8.36 -1.83 -11.55
CA ALA A 95 -9.11 -0.76 -12.22
C ALA A 95 -9.14 -0.93 -13.74
N VAL A 96 -8.04 -1.41 -14.35
CA VAL A 96 -8.02 -1.70 -15.80
C VAL A 96 -9.00 -2.81 -16.15
N PHE A 97 -9.21 -3.80 -15.26
CA PHE A 97 -10.20 -4.85 -15.50
C PHE A 97 -11.65 -4.34 -15.49
N THR A 98 -11.95 -3.20 -14.86
CA THR A 98 -13.31 -2.62 -14.90
C THR A 98 -13.67 -2.00 -16.24
N GLN A 99 -12.68 -1.78 -17.13
CA GLN A 99 -12.89 -1.21 -18.46
C GLN A 99 -13.12 -2.27 -19.54
N LEU A 100 -12.89 -3.54 -19.22
CA LEU A 100 -13.27 -4.64 -20.08
C LEU A 100 -14.80 -4.74 -19.98
N ASP A 101 -15.47 -4.51 -21.11
CA ASP A 101 -16.92 -4.30 -21.28
C ASP A 101 -17.78 -5.56 -20.98
N TRP A 102 -17.45 -6.33 -19.95
CA TRP A 102 -18.19 -7.53 -19.57
C TRP A 102 -19.26 -7.13 -18.56
N ASP A 103 -20.49 -7.51 -18.89
CA ASP A 103 -21.75 -7.16 -18.20
C ASP A 103 -21.92 -7.85 -16.82
N VAL A 104 -20.82 -8.00 -16.07
CA VAL A 104 -20.76 -8.83 -14.87
C VAL A 104 -20.48 -7.96 -13.64
N TRP A 105 -21.36 -8.06 -12.65
CA TRP A 105 -21.35 -7.22 -11.44
C TRP A 105 -20.00 -7.19 -10.71
N PHE A 106 -19.25 -8.29 -10.68
CA PHE A 106 -17.94 -8.35 -9.99
C PHE A 106 -16.84 -7.62 -10.75
N GLN A 107 -17.07 -7.22 -12.01
CA GLN A 107 -16.19 -6.38 -12.80
C GLN A 107 -16.54 -4.89 -12.67
N ALA A 108 -17.66 -4.55 -12.03
CA ALA A 108 -18.03 -3.18 -11.77
C ALA A 108 -17.05 -2.53 -10.77
N TRP A 109 -16.73 -1.27 -11.02
CA TRP A 109 -15.96 -0.47 -10.08
C TRP A 109 -16.67 -0.38 -8.71
N PRO A 110 -15.97 -0.48 -7.56
CA PRO A 110 -14.52 -0.66 -7.38
C PRO A 110 -14.09 -2.12 -7.14
N PHE A 111 -14.94 -3.13 -7.38
CA PHE A 111 -14.72 -4.51 -6.90
C PHE A 111 -13.42 -5.16 -7.39
N PRO A 112 -13.04 -5.11 -8.69
CA PRO A 112 -11.77 -5.65 -9.14
C PRO A 112 -10.55 -5.00 -8.48
N ALA A 113 -10.59 -3.69 -8.27
CA ALA A 113 -9.53 -2.94 -7.59
C ALA A 113 -9.43 -3.29 -6.11
N VAL A 114 -10.57 -3.49 -5.43
CA VAL A 114 -10.61 -3.98 -4.05
C VAL A 114 -10.02 -5.39 -3.97
N MET A 115 -10.40 -6.28 -4.88
CA MET A 115 -9.92 -7.66 -4.90
C MET A 115 -8.42 -7.75 -5.18
N SER A 116 -7.92 -7.04 -6.19
CA SER A 116 -6.48 -7.01 -6.50
C SER A 116 -5.68 -6.41 -5.35
N PHE A 117 -6.17 -5.34 -4.73
CA PHE A 117 -5.57 -4.75 -3.54
C PHE A 117 -5.51 -5.76 -2.37
N ALA A 118 -6.62 -6.42 -2.07
CA ALA A 118 -6.70 -7.39 -0.98
C ALA A 118 -5.75 -8.59 -1.20
N LEU A 119 -5.71 -9.13 -2.42
CA LEU A 119 -4.79 -10.21 -2.79
C LEU A 119 -3.33 -9.79 -2.65
N MET A 120 -2.97 -8.62 -3.18
CA MET A 120 -1.62 -8.09 -3.05
C MET A 120 -1.25 -7.85 -1.57
N ARG A 121 -2.18 -7.34 -0.78
CA ARG A 121 -1.99 -7.13 0.67
C ARG A 121 -1.75 -8.45 1.40
N ALA A 122 -2.53 -9.49 1.09
CA ALA A 122 -2.35 -10.82 1.65
C ALA A 122 -0.99 -11.43 1.27
N LEU A 123 -0.58 -11.30 -0.01
CA LEU A 123 0.74 -11.75 -0.48
C LEU A 123 1.87 -11.04 0.25
N LEU A 124 1.79 -9.71 0.40
CA LEU A 124 2.78 -8.92 1.12
C LEU A 124 2.89 -9.34 2.59
N GLN A 125 1.77 -9.65 3.24
CA GLN A 125 1.77 -10.17 4.61
C GLN A 125 2.42 -11.57 4.68
N LEU A 126 2.09 -12.48 3.76
CA LEU A 126 2.70 -13.81 3.70
C LEU A 126 4.22 -13.75 3.52
N VAL A 127 4.69 -12.92 2.59
CA VAL A 127 6.13 -12.69 2.36
C VAL A 127 6.78 -12.04 3.59
N GLY A 128 6.09 -11.09 4.23
CA GLY A 128 6.55 -10.45 5.47
C GLY A 128 6.71 -11.42 6.64
N LEU A 129 5.78 -12.38 6.78
CA LEU A 129 5.84 -13.44 7.79
C LEU A 129 7.02 -14.38 7.52
N GLN A 130 7.23 -14.78 6.25
CA GLN A 130 8.38 -15.61 5.88
C GLN A 130 9.71 -14.93 6.21
N ARG A 131 9.86 -13.64 5.90
CA ARG A 131 11.09 -12.89 6.24
C ARG A 131 11.33 -12.80 7.75
N ARG A 132 10.27 -12.60 8.55
CA ARG A 132 10.39 -12.60 10.02
C ARG A 132 10.76 -13.99 10.55
N ALA A 133 10.16 -15.05 10.02
CA ALA A 133 10.50 -16.42 10.41
C ALA A 133 11.96 -16.78 10.09
N GLN A 134 12.44 -16.43 8.90
CA GLN A 134 13.84 -16.64 8.50
C GLN A 134 14.81 -15.83 9.38
N ARG A 135 14.46 -14.57 9.69
CA ARG A 135 15.27 -13.73 10.58
C ARG A 135 15.37 -14.32 11.98
N ASN A 136 14.25 -14.76 12.55
CA ASN A 136 14.22 -15.40 13.87
C ASN A 136 15.03 -16.70 13.89
N MET A 137 14.95 -17.51 12.82
CA MET A 137 15.77 -18.72 12.68
C MET A 137 17.26 -18.39 12.64
N MET A 138 17.67 -17.36 11.88
CA MET A 138 19.08 -16.95 11.81
C MET A 138 19.59 -16.35 13.13
N GLU A 139 18.77 -15.53 13.81
CA GLU A 139 19.10 -15.01 15.14
C GLU A 139 19.28 -16.14 16.17
N ASN A 140 18.43 -17.17 16.15
CA ASN A 140 18.55 -18.34 17.03
C ASN A 140 19.82 -19.18 16.73
N VAL A 141 20.21 -19.34 15.46
CA VAL A 141 21.47 -20.03 15.09
C VAL A 141 22.67 -19.27 15.62
N ILE A 142 22.71 -17.94 15.47
CA ILE A 142 23.81 -17.10 15.96
C ILE A 142 23.90 -17.13 17.49
N ILE A 143 22.76 -17.13 18.19
CA ILE A 143 22.73 -17.26 19.66
C ILE A 143 23.29 -18.62 20.08
N ASN A 144 22.87 -19.71 19.42
CA ASN A 144 23.34 -21.04 19.74
C ASN A 144 24.85 -21.22 19.46
N GLU A 145 25.37 -20.67 18.35
CA GLU A 145 26.83 -20.67 18.09
C GLU A 145 27.62 -19.86 19.13
N LYS A 146 27.04 -18.78 19.69
CA LYS A 146 27.68 -18.03 20.78
C LYS A 146 27.67 -18.78 22.11
N GLU A 147 26.64 -19.57 22.37
CA GLU A 147 26.55 -20.39 23.60
C GLU A 147 27.48 -21.60 23.54
N VAL A 148 27.68 -22.20 22.36
CA VAL A 148 28.64 -23.31 22.13
C VAL A 148 30.03 -22.77 21.77
N GLY A 149 30.44 -21.65 22.40
CA GLY A 149 31.68 -20.95 22.11
C GLY A 149 32.92 -21.87 22.07
N PRO A 150 33.99 -21.47 21.35
CA PRO A 150 35.05 -22.36 20.82
C PRO A 150 36.06 -22.88 21.87
N HIS A 151 35.60 -23.29 23.05
CA HIS A 151 36.44 -23.86 24.10
C HIS A 151 36.29 -25.38 24.25
N GLU A 152 35.70 -26.07 23.27
CA GLU A 152 35.74 -27.54 23.19
C GLU A 152 36.36 -28.06 21.88
N LEU A 153 37.58 -27.63 21.57
CA LEU A 153 38.54 -28.35 20.72
C LEU A 153 39.96 -28.08 21.25
#